data_AF-A0A660SMZ0-F1
#
_entry.id   AF-A0A660SMZ0-F1
#
_cell.length_a   1.000
_cell.length_b   1.000
_cell.length_c   1.000
_cell.angle_alpha   90.00
_cell.angle_beta   90.00
_cell.angle_gamma   90.00
#
_symmetry.space_group_name_H-M   'P 1'
#
loop_
_entity.id
_entity.type
_entity.pdbx_description
1 polymer ?
#
loop_
_entity_poly.entity_id
_entity_poly.type
_entity_poly.pdbx_seq_one_letter_code
_entity_poly.pdbx_strand_id
1 'polypeptide(L)'
;MDEKELESIPHTRHWLKLSSKVKDTVLHRLNNDDDEIKREWMTEQLNVVQQMNHLVTYSGVKERYRQGKLNIYGWYYIIGTGEVFNYSRVRQVFEKI
;
A
#
# COMPACT_ATOMS: atom_id res chain seq x y z
N MET A 1 5.84 8.48 12.91
CA MET A 1 5.87 9.95 12.91
C MET A 1 5.11 10.44 14.11
N ASP A 2 5.74 11.33 14.84
CA ASP A 2 5.14 11.96 16.01
C ASP A 2 4.14 13.04 15.57
N GLU A 3 3.05 13.25 16.31
CA GLU A 3 1.99 14.19 15.90
C GLU A 3 2.54 15.63 15.77
N LYS A 4 3.53 15.96 16.60
CA LYS A 4 4.24 17.25 16.57
C LYS A 4 4.97 17.50 15.24
N GLU A 5 5.52 16.47 14.61
CA GLU A 5 6.20 16.62 13.31
C GLU A 5 5.20 16.94 12.19
N LEU A 6 3.99 16.37 12.28
CA LEU A 6 2.92 16.54 11.31
C LEU A 6 2.24 17.91 11.35
N GLU A 7 2.37 18.67 12.44
CA GLU A 7 1.83 20.03 12.56
C GLU A 7 2.46 20.99 11.54
N SER A 8 3.74 20.80 11.24
CA SER A 8 4.49 21.61 10.27
C SER A 8 4.14 21.32 8.80
N ILE A 9 3.48 20.18 8.54
CA ILE A 9 3.15 19.68 7.19
C ILE A 9 1.67 19.25 7.08
N PRO A 10 0.72 20.19 7.25
CA PRO A 10 -0.70 19.87 7.37
C PRO A 10 -1.29 19.19 6.13
N HIS A 11 -0.79 19.51 4.93
CA HIS A 11 -1.22 18.87 3.68
C HIS A 11 -0.75 17.41 3.62
N THR A 12 0.49 17.13 4.02
CA THR A 12 1.01 15.77 4.12
C THR A 12 0.22 14.95 5.14
N ARG A 13 -0.08 15.53 6.30
CA ARG A 13 -0.94 14.89 7.31
C ARG A 13 -2.32 14.54 6.75
N HIS A 14 -2.94 15.45 6.01
CA HIS A 14 -4.23 15.17 5.37
C HIS A 14 -4.11 14.06 4.31
N TRP A 15 -3.08 14.11 3.48
CA TRP A 15 -2.81 13.10 2.47
C TRP A 15 -2.62 11.70 3.08
N LEU A 16 -1.88 11.59 4.19
CA LEU A 16 -1.66 10.32 4.89
C LEU A 16 -2.95 9.67 5.40
N LYS A 17 -4.05 10.43 5.56
CA LYS A 17 -5.36 9.86 5.92
C LYS A 17 -5.89 8.89 4.86
N LEU A 18 -5.46 9.00 3.60
CA LEU A 18 -5.84 8.05 2.54
C LEU A 18 -5.33 6.64 2.82
N SER A 19 -4.28 6.50 3.63
CA SER A 19 -3.70 5.23 4.04
C SER A 19 -4.08 4.84 5.48
N SER A 20 -5.08 5.49 6.09
CA SER A 20 -5.54 5.17 7.45
C SER A 20 -5.91 3.70 7.62
N LYS A 21 -6.64 3.15 6.65
CA LYS A 21 -7.01 1.72 6.63
C LYS A 21 -5.81 0.79 6.66
N VAL A 22 -4.70 1.19 6.04
CA VAL A 22 -3.45 0.43 6.06
C VAL A 22 -2.89 0.41 7.48
N LYS A 23 -2.78 1.59 8.11
CA LYS A 23 -2.33 1.72 9.49
C LYS A 23 -3.17 0.86 10.44
N ASP A 24 -4.50 0.94 10.35
CA ASP A 24 -5.40 0.17 11.21
C ASP A 24 -5.22 -1.35 10.99
N THR A 25 -5.08 -1.78 9.73
CA THR A 25 -4.87 -3.19 9.38
C THR A 25 -3.53 -3.72 9.92
N VAL A 26 -2.46 -2.93 9.81
CA VAL A 26 -1.13 -3.30 10.31
C VAL A 26 -1.14 -3.41 11.83
N LEU A 27 -1.69 -2.40 12.52
CA LEU A 27 -1.80 -2.41 13.99
C LEU A 27 -2.68 -3.54 14.53
N HIS A 28 -3.67 -4.00 13.76
CA HIS A 28 -4.50 -5.14 14.16
C HIS A 28 -3.81 -6.49 13.92
N ARG A 29 -2.94 -6.58 12.90
CA ARG A 29 -2.25 -7.83 12.54
C ARG A 29 -0.92 -8.04 13.26
N LEU A 30 -0.37 -6.98 13.81
CA LEU A 30 0.89 -7.01 14.55
C LEU A 30 0.64 -6.87 16.04
N ASN A 31 1.33 -7.67 16.83
CA ASN A 31 1.43 -7.50 18.26
C ASN A 31 2.49 -6.44 18.59
N ASN A 32 2.47 -5.91 19.82
CA ASN A 32 3.46 -4.93 20.27
C ASN A 32 4.91 -5.45 20.24
N ASP A 33 5.10 -6.77 20.23
CA ASP A 33 6.40 -7.43 20.18
C ASP A 33 6.90 -7.70 18.74
N ASP A 34 6.10 -7.37 17.71
CA ASP A 34 6.54 -7.51 16.33
C ASP A 34 7.59 -6.45 15.97
N ASP A 35 8.64 -6.88 15.28
CA ASP A 35 9.76 -6.04 14.87
C ASP A 35 9.31 -4.85 13.98
N GLU A 36 9.96 -3.71 14.16
CA GLU A 36 9.78 -2.49 13.37
C GLU A 36 9.93 -2.78 11.87
N ILE A 37 10.89 -3.62 11.49
CA ILE A 37 11.12 -4.04 10.10
C ILE A 37 9.86 -4.70 9.51
N LYS A 38 9.21 -5.58 10.28
CA LYS A 38 8.00 -6.28 9.83
C LYS A 38 6.84 -5.31 9.67
N ARG A 39 6.73 -4.32 10.56
CA ARG A 39 5.72 -3.26 10.49
C ARG A 39 5.89 -2.38 9.25
N GLU A 40 7.12 -1.98 8.95
CA GLU A 40 7.45 -1.19 7.77
C GLU A 40 7.08 -1.96 6.49
N TRP A 41 7.60 -3.17 6.35
CA TRP A 41 7.35 -4.02 5.18
C TRP A 41 5.86 -4.28 4.94
N MET A 42 5.11 -4.62 6.00
CA MET A 42 3.67 -4.82 5.90
C MET A 42 2.92 -3.53 5.52
N THR A 43 3.34 -2.38 6.06
CA THR A 43 2.74 -1.08 5.73
C THR A 43 2.92 -0.76 4.26
N GLU A 44 4.13 -0.94 3.73
CA GLU A 44 4.47 -0.66 2.33
C GLU A 44 3.65 -1.53 1.38
N GLN A 45 3.63 -2.84 1.62
CA GLN A 45 2.91 -3.81 0.78
C GLN A 45 1.39 -3.60 0.82
N LEU A 46 0.81 -3.42 2.01
CA LEU A 46 -0.63 -3.16 2.14
C LEU A 46 -1.02 -1.82 1.52
N ASN A 47 -0.15 -0.82 1.58
CA ASN A 47 -0.40 0.46 0.92
C ASN A 47 -0.49 0.28 -0.61
N VAL A 48 0.39 -0.51 -1.23
CA VAL A 48 0.30 -0.83 -2.67
C VAL A 48 -1.08 -1.44 -3.00
N VAL A 49 -1.51 -2.45 -2.25
CA VAL A 49 -2.82 -3.10 -2.46
C VAL A 49 -3.97 -2.10 -2.28
N GLN A 50 -3.90 -1.25 -1.26
CA GLN A 50 -4.92 -0.24 -1.00
C GLN A 50 -5.01 0.79 -2.13
N GLN A 51 -3.88 1.27 -2.66
CA GLN A 51 -3.89 2.19 -3.81
C GLN A 51 -4.42 1.52 -5.08
N MET A 52 -4.11 0.23 -5.31
CA MET A 52 -4.73 -0.52 -6.41
C MET A 52 -6.26 -0.60 -6.28
N ASN A 53 -6.77 -0.70 -5.05
CA ASN A 53 -8.21 -0.67 -4.79
C ASN A 53 -8.80 0.73 -5.03
N HIS A 54 -8.09 1.80 -4.68
CA HIS A 54 -8.50 3.16 -4.98
C HIS A 54 -8.61 3.40 -6.49
N LEU A 55 -7.64 2.93 -7.28
CA LEU A 55 -7.66 3.09 -8.74
C LEU A 55 -8.96 2.55 -9.37
N VAL A 56 -9.45 1.39 -8.92
CA VAL A 56 -10.68 0.78 -9.47
C VAL A 56 -11.98 1.43 -8.95
N THR A 57 -11.90 2.47 -8.12
CA THR A 57 -13.08 3.27 -7.73
C THR A 57 -13.42 4.36 -8.75
N TYR A 58 -12.43 4.84 -9.51
CA TYR A 58 -12.62 5.84 -10.56
C TYR A 58 -13.36 5.21 -11.76
N SER A 59 -14.46 5.82 -12.19
CA SER A 59 -15.36 5.28 -13.22
C SER A 59 -14.64 4.88 -14.52
N GLY A 60 -13.77 5.74 -15.04
CA GLY A 60 -13.01 5.46 -16.27
C GLY A 60 -12.02 4.30 -16.15
N VAL A 61 -11.39 4.15 -14.98
CA VAL A 61 -10.46 3.04 -14.69
C VAL A 61 -11.24 1.76 -14.50
N LYS A 62 -12.30 1.81 -13.68
CA LYS A 62 -13.18 0.68 -13.37
C LYS A 62 -13.76 0.05 -14.63
N GLU A 63 -14.24 0.88 -15.55
CA GLU A 63 -14.84 0.38 -16.80
C GLU A 63 -13.80 -0.33 -17.67
N ARG A 64 -12.65 0.31 -17.92
CA ARG A 64 -11.59 -0.28 -18.74
C ARG A 64 -10.98 -1.52 -18.11
N TYR A 65 -10.84 -1.53 -16.79
CA TYR A 65 -10.35 -2.69 -16.03
C TYR A 65 -11.32 -3.87 -16.16
N ARG A 66 -12.64 -3.65 -15.99
CA ARG A 66 -13.66 -4.69 -16.16
C ARG A 66 -13.75 -5.23 -17.58
N GLN A 67 -13.54 -4.38 -18.58
CA GLN A 67 -13.51 -4.77 -20.00
C GLN A 67 -12.22 -5.51 -20.39
N GLY A 68 -11.24 -5.68 -19.50
CA GLY A 68 -9.93 -6.25 -19.82
C GLY A 68 -9.06 -5.37 -20.73
N LYS A 69 -9.42 -4.09 -20.90
CA LYS A 69 -8.68 -3.12 -21.73
C LYS A 69 -7.61 -2.36 -20.94
N LEU A 70 -7.57 -2.52 -19.62
CA LEU A 70 -6.61 -1.91 -18.73
C LEU A 70 -6.18 -2.93 -17.68
N ASN A 71 -4.88 -3.17 -17.58
CA ASN A 71 -4.29 -3.97 -16.52
C ASN A 71 -3.77 -3.05 -15.41
N ILE A 72 -3.93 -3.47 -14.16
CA ILE A 72 -3.42 -2.75 -12.99
C ILE A 72 -2.46 -3.68 -12.25
N TYR A 73 -1.20 -3.27 -12.21
CA TYR A 73 -0.13 -3.97 -11.51
C TYR A 73 0.23 -3.23 -10.22
N GLY A 74 0.67 -3.98 -9.22
CA GLY A 74 1.18 -3.44 -7.96
C GLY A 74 2.59 -3.92 -7.77
N TRP A 75 3.56 -3.01 -7.82
CA TRP A 75 4.96 -3.35 -7.64
C TRP A 75 5.46 -2.87 -6.29
N TYR A 76 6.28 -3.71 -5.67
CA TYR A 76 7.02 -3.41 -4.47
C TYR A 76 8.52 -3.50 -4.81
N TYR A 77 9.23 -2.40 -4.65
CA TYR A 77 10.64 -2.28 -5.02
C TYR A 77 11.48 -2.10 -3.76
N ILE A 78 12.47 -2.96 -3.57
CA ILE A 78 13.43 -2.85 -2.47
C ILE A 78 14.63 -2.05 -2.96
N ILE A 79 14.75 -0.80 -2.49
CA ILE A 79 15.80 0.13 -2.93
C ILE A 79 17.21 -0.44 -2.72
N GLY A 80 17.44 -1.10 -1.57
CA GLY A 80 18.77 -1.60 -1.22
C GLY A 80 19.24 -2.79 -2.07
N THR A 81 18.34 -3.65 -2.53
CA THR A 81 18.69 -4.86 -3.30
C THR A 81 18.38 -4.73 -4.79
N GLY A 82 17.59 -3.73 -5.19
CA GLY A 82 17.09 -3.59 -6.55
C GLY A 82 16.00 -4.60 -6.92
N GLU A 83 15.51 -5.39 -5.96
CA GLU A 83 14.51 -6.42 -6.22
C GLU A 83 13.12 -5.80 -6.43
N VAL A 84 12.41 -6.34 -7.42
CA VAL A 84 11.02 -5.97 -7.71
C VAL A 84 10.13 -7.17 -7.44
N PHE A 85 9.01 -6.92 -6.77
CA PHE A 85 7.97 -7.90 -6.51
C PHE A 85 6.66 -7.42 -7.12
N ASN A 86 5.97 -8.30 -7.82
CA ASN A 86 4.63 -8.05 -8.33
C ASN A 86 3.57 -8.65 -7.41
N TYR A 87 2.52 -7.88 -7.11
CA TYR A 87 1.39 -8.36 -6.34
C TYR A 87 0.51 -9.31 -7.18
N SER A 88 0.41 -10.56 -6.75
CA SER A 88 -0.50 -11.55 -7.30
C SER A 88 -1.87 -11.43 -6.64
N ARG A 89 -2.87 -10.91 -7.37
CA ARG A 89 -4.25 -10.80 -6.85
C ARG A 89 -4.87 -12.17 -6.55
N VAL A 90 -4.48 -13.21 -7.28
CA VAL A 90 -5.00 -14.58 -7.12
C VAL A 90 -4.46 -15.22 -5.84
N ARG A 91 -3.16 -15.10 -5.60
CA ARG A 91 -2.49 -15.72 -4.45
C ARG A 91 -2.41 -14.81 -3.22
N GLN A 92 -2.75 -13.53 -3.40
CA GLN A 92 -2.67 -12.46 -2.38
C GLN A 92 -1.27 -12.31 -1.77
N VAL A 93 -0.23 -12.51 -2.57
CA VAL A 93 1.19 -12.41 -2.16
C VAL A 93 2.00 -11.60 -3.18
N PHE A 94 3.12 -11.05 -2.73
CA PHE A 94 4.12 -10.41 -3.58
C PHE A 94 5.12 -11.46 -4.09
N GLU A 95 5.21 -11.60 -5.41
CA GLU A 95 6.07 -12.57 -6.08
C GLU A 95 7.20 -11.83 -6.78
N LYS A 96 8.45 -12.26 -6.56
CA LYS A 96 9.62 -11.66 -7.21
C LYS A 96 9.52 -11.84 -8.73
N ILE A 97 9.86 -10.79 -9.48
CA ILE A 97 9.92 -10.80 -10.96
C ILE A 97 11.34 -10.68 -11.48
#